data_AF-A0A7K4LSP2-F1
#
_entry.id   AF-A0A7K4LSP2-F1
#
_cell.length_a   1.000
_cell.length_b   1.000
_cell.length_c   1.000
_cell.angle_alpha   90.00
_cell.angle_beta   90.00
_cell.angle_gamma   90.00
#
_symmetry.space_group_name_H-M   'P 1'
#
loop_
_entity.id
_entity.type
_entity.pdbx_description
1 polymer ?
#
loop_
_entity_poly.entity_id
_entity_poly.type
_entity_poly.pdbx_seq_one_letter_code
_entity_poly.pdbx_strand_id
1 'polypeptide(L)'
;DPCRNFHCKRGKVCHADEQERPSCICQDPAACPSTKDYEHVCGTDNKTYDGLCQLFGTKCQLEGTKMGRQLHLDYMGSCKYIPQCTDYEVDQFPLRMRDWLKNILMQYYERDVDTSAFLTEKQRSKV
;
A
#
# COMPACT_ATOMS: atom_id res chain seq x y z
N ASP A 1 3.19 -2.06 29.37
CA ASP A 1 2.46 -1.63 28.16
C ASP A 1 1.95 -2.86 27.41
N PRO A 2 0.65 -3.18 27.54
CA PRO A 2 0.01 -4.33 26.89
C PRO A 2 0.07 -4.30 25.36
N CYS A 3 0.24 -3.13 24.76
CA CYS A 3 0.26 -2.95 23.31
C CYS A 3 1.64 -3.09 22.67
N ARG A 4 2.72 -3.17 23.46
CA ARG A 4 4.11 -3.10 22.97
C ARG A 4 4.45 -4.14 21.90
N ASN A 5 3.92 -5.35 22.01
CA ASN A 5 4.14 -6.46 21.05
C ASN A 5 2.83 -6.95 20.41
N PHE A 6 1.74 -6.18 20.53
CA PHE A 6 0.43 -6.56 20.00
C PHE A 6 0.17 -5.83 18.67
N HIS A 7 0.42 -6.52 17.56
CA HIS A 7 0.33 -5.93 16.23
C HIS A 7 -1.06 -6.09 15.61
N CYS A 8 -1.68 -4.95 15.28
CA CYS A 8 -2.95 -4.90 14.59
C CYS A 8 -2.79 -4.93 13.06
N LYS A 9 -3.87 -5.31 12.36
CA LYS A 9 -3.94 -5.21 10.91
C LYS A 9 -3.94 -3.74 10.46
N ARG A 10 -3.65 -3.49 9.17
CA ARG A 10 -3.69 -2.14 8.58
C ARG A 10 -5.03 -1.45 8.86
N GLY A 11 -4.96 -0.16 9.21
CA GLY A 11 -6.14 0.63 9.57
C GLY A 11 -6.62 0.44 11.01
N LYS A 12 -5.95 -0.39 11.81
CA LYS A 12 -6.26 -0.61 13.22
C LYS A 12 -5.05 -0.29 14.10
N VAL A 13 -5.33 0.13 15.33
CA VAL A 13 -4.34 0.38 16.39
C VAL A 13 -4.68 -0.42 17.63
N CYS A 14 -3.64 -0.73 18.41
CA CYS A 14 -3.82 -1.41 19.68
C CYS A 14 -4.35 -0.43 20.73
N HIS A 15 -5.35 -0.87 21.48
CA HIS A 15 -5.93 -0.18 22.61
C HIS A 15 -6.09 -1.17 23.77
N ALA A 16 -5.57 -0.82 24.95
CA ALA A 16 -5.75 -1.60 26.16
C ALA A 16 -7.02 -1.13 26.88
N ASP A 17 -7.90 -2.08 27.22
CA ASP A 17 -9.11 -1.79 28.00
C ASP A 17 -8.78 -1.51 29.48
N GLU A 18 -9.81 -1.22 30.30
CA GLU A 18 -9.65 -0.99 31.75
C GLU A 18 -9.02 -2.16 32.51
N GLN A 19 -9.06 -3.37 31.92
CA GLN A 19 -8.46 -4.59 32.47
C GLN A 19 -7.07 -4.88 31.87
N GLU A 20 -6.45 -3.91 31.22
CA GLU A 20 -5.16 -4.01 30.52
C GLU A 20 -5.12 -5.07 29.41
N ARG A 21 -6.27 -5.47 28.87
CA ARG A 21 -6.33 -6.43 27.75
C ARG A 21 -6.20 -5.69 26.42
N PRO A 22 -5.22 -6.03 25.58
CA PRO A 22 -5.03 -5.39 24.30
C PRO A 22 -6.10 -5.83 23.30
N SER A 23 -6.64 -4.89 22.54
CA SER A 23 -7.59 -5.10 21.45
C SER A 23 -7.27 -4.20 20.26
N CYS A 24 -7.72 -4.59 19.06
CA CYS A 24 -7.53 -3.78 17.86
C CYS A 24 -8.79 -2.99 17.54
N ILE A 25 -8.70 -1.67 17.64
CA ILE A 25 -9.74 -0.73 17.23
C ILE A 25 -9.33 -0.02 15.94
N CYS A 26 -10.29 0.57 15.22
CA CYS A 26 -9.96 1.35 14.03
C CYS A 26 -9.11 2.58 14.38
N GLN A 27 -8.08 2.83 13.58
CA GLN A 27 -7.32 4.08 13.61
C GLN A 27 -8.26 5.23 13.26
N ASP A 28 -8.27 6.27 14.08
CA ASP A 28 -8.92 7.53 13.73
C ASP A 28 -8.17 8.22 12.58
N PRO A 29 -8.79 8.42 11.40
CA PRO A 29 -8.17 9.11 10.28
C PRO A 29 -7.67 10.52 10.62
N ALA A 30 -8.31 11.21 11.57
CA ALA A 30 -7.93 12.56 11.98
C ALA A 30 -6.69 12.57 12.91
N ALA A 31 -6.40 11.44 13.57
CA ALA A 31 -5.23 11.28 14.43
C ALA A 31 -3.99 10.76 13.67
N CYS A 32 -4.10 10.58 12.35
CA CYS A 32 -2.96 10.21 11.52
C CYS A 32 -1.92 11.36 11.47
N PRO A 33 -0.61 11.05 11.50
CA PRO A 33 0.42 12.07 11.36
C PRO A 33 0.27 12.86 10.05
N SER A 34 0.58 14.15 10.08
CA SER A 34 0.70 14.94 8.87
C SER A 34 1.77 14.36 7.95
N THR A 35 1.42 14.23 6.69
CA THR A 35 2.25 13.65 5.64
C THR A 35 2.72 14.73 4.68
N LYS A 36 3.74 14.40 3.88
CA LYS A 36 4.16 15.26 2.76
C LYS A 36 3.38 14.92 1.50
N ASP A 37 3.38 15.83 0.52
CA ASP A 37 2.62 15.66 -0.72
C ASP A 37 2.93 14.35 -1.48
N TYR A 38 4.16 13.86 -1.40
CA TYR A 38 4.56 12.59 -2.06
C TYR A 38 4.06 11.33 -1.32
N GLU A 39 3.54 11.47 -0.11
CA GLU A 39 2.98 10.39 0.72
C GLU A 39 1.45 10.31 0.62
N HIS A 40 0.83 11.28 -0.05
CA HIS A 40 -0.59 11.22 -0.42
C HIS A 40 -0.89 9.95 -1.21
N VAL A 41 -2.16 9.56 -1.18
CA VAL A 41 -2.65 8.39 -1.93
C VAL A 41 -4.02 8.66 -2.54
N CYS A 42 -4.29 8.01 -3.67
CA CYS A 42 -5.62 8.02 -4.27
C CYS A 42 -6.37 6.73 -3.92
N GLY A 43 -7.60 6.88 -3.42
CA GLY A 43 -8.52 5.77 -3.20
C GLY A 43 -9.28 5.39 -4.47
N THR A 44 -9.81 4.16 -4.52
CA THR A 44 -10.69 3.69 -5.61
C THR A 44 -12.01 4.45 -5.70
N ASP A 45 -12.31 5.32 -4.73
CA ASP A 45 -13.40 6.29 -4.75
C ASP A 45 -12.99 7.65 -5.34
N ASN A 46 -11.81 7.72 -5.97
CA ASN A 46 -11.21 8.91 -6.58
C ASN A 46 -11.03 10.09 -5.60
N LYS A 47 -10.81 9.77 -4.32
CA LYS A 47 -10.46 10.75 -3.29
C LYS A 47 -8.99 10.66 -2.93
N THR A 48 -8.35 11.84 -2.84
CA THR A 48 -7.01 11.95 -2.28
C THR A 48 -7.10 11.86 -0.77
N TYR A 49 -6.28 11.00 -0.19
CA TYR A 49 -6.04 10.89 1.24
C TYR A 49 -4.63 11.37 1.54
N ASP A 50 -4.45 11.97 2.72
CA ASP A 50 -3.17 12.49 3.19
C ASP A 50 -2.10 11.39 3.20
N GLY A 51 -2.49 10.15 3.46
CA GLY A 51 -1.64 8.99 3.21
C GLY A 51 -2.31 7.68 3.56
N LEU A 52 -1.52 6.61 3.58
CA LEU A 52 -2.02 5.25 3.85
C LEU A 52 -2.72 5.13 5.22
N CYS A 53 -2.25 5.86 6.24
CA CYS A 53 -2.88 5.85 7.56
C CYS A 53 -4.34 6.29 7.47
N GLN A 54 -4.59 7.44 6.83
CA GLN A 54 -5.92 8.02 6.73
C GLN A 54 -6.84 7.16 5.86
N LEU A 55 -6.35 6.65 4.72
CA LEU A 55 -7.11 5.75 3.84
C LEU A 55 -7.54 4.48 4.57
N PHE A 56 -6.61 3.80 5.26
CA PHE A 56 -6.91 2.54 5.95
C PHE A 56 -7.74 2.74 7.22
N GLY A 57 -7.54 3.83 7.96
CA GLY A 57 -8.43 4.21 9.07
C GLY A 57 -9.86 4.45 8.58
N THR A 58 -10.01 5.17 7.46
CA THR A 58 -11.32 5.44 6.84
C THR A 58 -11.97 4.15 6.37
N LYS A 59 -11.22 3.27 5.68
CA LYS A 59 -11.70 1.94 5.28
C LYS A 59 -12.14 1.11 6.48
N CYS A 60 -11.40 1.17 7.60
CA CYS A 60 -11.72 0.45 8.83
C CYS A 60 -13.05 0.92 9.43
N GLN A 61 -13.28 2.23 9.52
CA GLN A 61 -14.55 2.79 10.02
C GLN A 61 -15.76 2.40 9.15
N LEU A 62 -15.51 2.04 7.89
CA LEU A 62 -16.51 1.57 6.95
C LEU A 62 -16.59 0.02 6.88
N GLU A 63 -15.92 -0.73 7.76
CA GLU A 63 -15.99 -2.19 7.80
C GLU A 63 -17.45 -2.68 7.87
N GLY A 64 -17.77 -3.73 7.11
CA GLY A 64 -19.14 -4.28 7.00
C GLY A 64 -20.03 -3.57 5.98
N THR A 65 -19.67 -2.37 5.51
CA THR A 65 -20.46 -1.64 4.50
C THR A 65 -20.07 -2.02 3.06
N LYS A 66 -20.91 -1.68 2.07
CA LYS A 66 -20.55 -1.79 0.64
C LYS A 66 -19.38 -0.85 0.30
N MET A 67 -19.40 0.38 0.83
CA MET A 67 -18.36 1.39 0.57
C MET A 67 -17.00 0.93 1.10
N GLY A 68 -16.92 0.46 2.35
CA GLY A 68 -15.66 -0.03 2.92
C GLY A 68 -15.10 -1.27 2.18
N ARG A 69 -15.98 -2.12 1.66
CA ARG A 69 -15.57 -3.25 0.80
C ARG A 69 -15.00 -2.80 -0.55
N GLN A 70 -15.45 -1.67 -1.10
CA GLN A 70 -14.99 -1.17 -2.40
C GLN A 70 -13.80 -0.22 -2.29
N LEU A 71 -13.62 0.46 -1.15
CA LEU A 71 -12.54 1.40 -0.91
C LEU A 71 -11.19 0.68 -0.78
N HIS A 72 -10.29 0.88 -1.74
CA HIS A 72 -8.93 0.37 -1.72
C HIS A 72 -7.95 1.48 -2.11
N LEU A 73 -6.66 1.23 -1.90
CA LEU A 73 -5.61 2.03 -2.51
C LEU A 73 -5.65 1.79 -4.03
N ASP A 74 -5.78 2.86 -4.81
CA ASP A 74 -5.67 2.81 -6.27
C ASP A 74 -4.22 3.04 -6.68
N TYR A 75 -3.63 4.18 -6.28
CA TYR A 75 -2.22 4.49 -6.50
C TYR A 75 -1.63 5.45 -5.46
N MET A 76 -0.29 5.49 -5.40
CA MET A 76 0.46 6.46 -4.60
C MET A 76 0.46 7.84 -5.29
N GLY A 77 0.44 8.89 -4.49
CA GLY A 77 0.24 10.28 -4.89
C GLY A 77 -1.22 10.71 -4.87
N SER A 78 -1.46 12.03 -4.96
CA SER A 78 -2.80 12.61 -5.08
C SER A 78 -3.53 12.12 -6.32
N CYS A 79 -4.87 12.07 -6.24
CA CYS A 79 -5.70 11.72 -7.39
C CYS A 79 -5.46 12.67 -8.57
N LYS A 80 -5.39 12.08 -9.76
CA LYS A 80 -5.16 12.74 -11.04
C LYS A 80 -6.05 12.14 -12.12
N TYR A 81 -6.13 12.82 -13.26
CA TYR A 81 -6.80 12.26 -14.43
C TYR A 81 -6.06 11.00 -14.91
N ILE A 82 -6.79 9.89 -15.00
CA ILE A 82 -6.33 8.64 -15.60
C ILE A 82 -7.06 8.48 -16.94
N PRO A 83 -6.36 8.49 -18.08
CA PRO A 83 -6.99 8.29 -19.38
C PRO A 83 -7.60 6.89 -19.47
N GLN A 84 -8.64 6.75 -20.30
CA GLN A 84 -9.20 5.44 -20.60
C GLN A 84 -8.16 4.59 -21.35
N CYS A 85 -8.05 3.33 -20.96
CA CYS A 85 -7.19 2.38 -21.64
C CYS A 85 -7.83 1.97 -22.97
N THR A 86 -7.11 2.14 -24.07
CA THR A 86 -7.55 1.71 -25.40
C THR A 86 -7.40 0.20 -25.58
N ASP A 87 -8.15 -0.40 -26.51
CA ASP A 87 -8.04 -1.84 -26.80
C ASP A 87 -6.61 -2.25 -27.18
N TYR A 88 -5.93 -1.42 -27.97
CA TYR A 88 -4.52 -1.63 -28.31
C TYR A 88 -3.62 -1.62 -27.07
N GLU A 89 -3.82 -0.70 -26.12
CA GLU A 89 -3.02 -0.65 -24.90
C GLU A 89 -3.27 -1.87 -24.01
N VAL A 90 -4.53 -2.31 -23.87
CA VAL A 90 -4.88 -3.53 -23.12
C VAL A 90 -4.19 -4.75 -23.73
N ASP A 91 -4.22 -4.89 -25.06
CA ASP A 91 -3.60 -6.01 -25.77
C ASP A 91 -2.07 -6.03 -25.60
N GLN A 92 -1.44 -4.84 -25.58
CA GLN A 92 0.01 -4.73 -25.42
C GLN A 92 0.48 -4.80 -23.96
N PHE A 93 -0.40 -4.54 -22.99
CA PHE A 93 -0.03 -4.41 -21.58
C PHE A 93 0.70 -5.64 -21.02
N PRO A 94 0.25 -6.90 -21.23
CA PRO A 94 0.92 -8.07 -20.66
C PRO A 94 2.35 -8.25 -21.18
N LEU A 95 2.58 -7.99 -22.47
CA LEU A 95 3.90 -8.09 -23.09
C LEU A 95 4.84 -7.00 -22.55
N ARG A 96 4.36 -5.75 -22.52
CA ARG A 96 5.13 -4.61 -22.00
C ARG A 96 5.45 -4.77 -20.52
N MET A 97 4.51 -5.25 -19.72
CA MET A 97 4.70 -5.49 -18.29
C MET A 97 5.72 -6.61 -18.03
N ARG A 98 5.64 -7.72 -18.79
CA ARG A 98 6.61 -8.82 -18.69
C ARG A 98 8.02 -8.34 -19.01
N ASP A 99 8.18 -7.62 -20.11
CA ASP A 99 9.49 -7.15 -20.56
C ASP A 99 10.05 -6.08 -19.60
N TRP A 100 9.19 -5.20 -19.07
CA TRP A 100 9.55 -4.26 -18.01
C TRP A 100 10.04 -4.97 -16.73
N LEU A 101 9.29 -5.95 -16.23
CA LEU A 101 9.67 -6.73 -15.04
C LEU A 101 11.02 -7.44 -15.22
N LYS A 102 11.26 -8.02 -16.41
CA LYS A 102 12.55 -8.62 -16.75
C LYS A 102 13.68 -7.60 -16.64
N ASN A 103 13.52 -6.43 -17.25
CA ASN A 103 14.56 -5.40 -17.27
C ASN A 103 14.85 -4.85 -15.87
N ILE A 104 13.81 -4.63 -15.06
CA ILE A 104 13.96 -4.22 -13.66
C ILE A 104 14.74 -5.29 -12.87
N LEU A 105 14.41 -6.57 -13.05
CA LEU A 105 15.10 -7.66 -12.35
C LEU A 105 16.58 -7.75 -12.75
N MET A 106 16.90 -7.61 -14.04
CA MET A 106 18.28 -7.58 -14.53
C MET A 106 19.08 -6.43 -13.92
N GLN A 107 18.52 -5.22 -13.88
CA GLN A 107 19.19 -4.06 -13.28
C GLN A 107 19.44 -4.24 -11.78
N TYR A 108 18.46 -4.82 -11.06
CA TYR A 108 18.65 -5.14 -9.64
C TYR A 108 19.77 -6.16 -9.44
N TYR A 109 19.85 -7.18 -10.30
CA TYR A 109 20.90 -8.19 -10.25
C TYR A 109 22.28 -7.59 -10.51
N GLU A 110 22.45 -6.82 -11.59
CA GLU A 110 23.72 -6.17 -11.93
C GLU A 110 24.21 -5.26 -10.79
N ARG A 111 23.30 -4.44 -10.22
CA ARG A 111 23.63 -3.58 -9.08
C ARG A 111 24.03 -4.39 -7.85
N ASP A 112 23.38 -5.53 -7.61
CA ASP A 112 23.62 -6.37 -6.46
C ASP A 112 24.93 -7.18 -6.56
N VAL A 113 25.39 -7.49 -7.78
CA VAL A 113 26.74 -8.02 -8.00
C VAL A 113 27.80 -6.98 -7.61
N ASP A 114 27.53 -5.70 -7.89
CA ASP A 114 28.45 -4.59 -7.60
C ASP A 114 28.41 -4.13 -6.11
N THR A 115 27.26 -4.27 -5.44
CA THR A 115 27.03 -3.68 -4.11
C THR A 115 26.59 -4.66 -3.00
N SER A 116 26.43 -5.96 -3.31
CA SER A 116 26.24 -7.05 -2.35
C SER A 116 25.14 -6.85 -1.29
N ALA A 117 23.93 -6.38 -1.63
CA ALA A 117 22.94 -6.03 -0.60
C ALA A 117 21.44 -6.11 -0.96
N PHE A 118 21.06 -6.41 -2.20
CA PHE A 118 19.67 -6.27 -2.66
C PHE A 118 18.92 -7.57 -2.93
N LEU A 119 19.60 -8.63 -3.40
CA LEU A 119 18.93 -9.90 -3.70
C LEU A 119 19.33 -11.01 -2.73
N THR A 120 18.34 -11.76 -2.27
CA THR A 120 18.56 -13.04 -1.61
C THR A 120 19.13 -14.05 -2.59
N GLU A 121 19.81 -15.08 -2.10
CA GLU A 121 20.39 -16.15 -2.92
C GLU A 121 19.35 -16.84 -3.82
N LYS A 122 18.13 -17.05 -3.30
CA LYS A 122 16.99 -17.59 -4.06
C LYS A 122 16.49 -16.66 -5.17
N GLN A 123 16.71 -15.36 -5.06
CA GLN A 123 16.36 -14.40 -6.11
C GLN A 123 17.46 -14.33 -7.17
N ARG A 124 18.73 -14.45 -6.79
CA ARG A 124 19.86 -14.53 -7.74
C ARG A 124 19.74 -15.74 -8.67
N SER A 125 19.27 -16.88 -8.15
CA SER A 125 19.16 -18.12 -8.94
C SER A 125 18.00 -18.14 -9.94
N LYS A 126 17.21 -17.06 -10.04
CA LYS A 126 16.03 -16.94 -10.92
C LYS A 126 16.21 -15.95 -12.06
N VAL A 127 17.37 -15.29 -12.10
CA VAL A 127 17.83 -14.43 -13.18
C VAL A 127 18.69 -15.27 -14.11
#